data_AF-A0A6C0C652-F1
#
_entry.id   AF-A0A6C0C652-F1
#
_cell.length_a   1.000
_cell.length_b   1.000
_cell.length_c   1.000
_cell.angle_alpha   90.00
_cell.angle_beta   90.00
_cell.angle_gamma   90.00
#
_symmetry.space_group_name_H-M   'P 1'
#
loop_
_entity.id
_entity.type
_entity.pdbx_description
1 polymer ?
#
loop_
_entity_poly.entity_id
_entity_poly.type
_entity_poly.pdbx_seq_one_letter_code
_entity_poly.pdbx_strand_id
1 'polypeptide(L)'
;MAMIPYGIITQGLYGGLISGISTMTFGMCKVIKSIYSHKNPDVDNFIKKLDIEYRINLISTILKKYNKIKTIDIKEHICDKSVIFTVVDDRSLTESTKYRTAADPLQVSLMYLSSVICDIHNDLTLINQQIEYHQSKWFNSWREMNIKKYLDSLETDSHILANRFDDFMKISALAQ
;
A
#
# COMPACT_ATOMS: atom_id res chain seq x y z
N MET A 1 -37.14 -11.97 -7.55
CA MET A 1 -35.85 -11.98 -6.83
C MET A 1 -34.75 -11.79 -7.85
N ALA A 2 -34.17 -10.60 -7.95
CA ALA A 2 -33.04 -10.36 -8.84
C ALA A 2 -31.79 -10.99 -8.20
N MET A 3 -31.31 -12.07 -8.79
CA MET A 3 -30.10 -12.77 -8.37
C MET A 3 -28.92 -11.98 -8.95
N ILE A 4 -28.38 -11.02 -8.18
CA ILE A 4 -27.15 -10.32 -8.57
C ILE A 4 -26.05 -11.39 -8.65
N PRO A 5 -25.40 -11.59 -9.81
CA PRO A 5 -24.38 -12.62 -9.96
C PRO A 5 -23.21 -12.32 -9.00
N TYR A 6 -22.91 -13.25 -8.10
CA TYR A 6 -21.80 -13.17 -7.15
C TYR A 6 -20.45 -12.83 -7.82
N GLY A 7 -20.28 -13.19 -9.10
CA GLY A 7 -19.09 -12.86 -9.89
C GLY A 7 -18.83 -11.36 -10.03
N ILE A 8 -19.87 -10.54 -10.19
CA ILE A 8 -19.75 -9.08 -10.40
C ILE A 8 -19.23 -8.40 -9.13
N ILE A 9 -19.71 -8.83 -7.96
CA ILE A 9 -19.31 -8.27 -6.67
C ILE A 9 -17.84 -8.61 -6.36
N THR A 10 -17.43 -9.86 -6.62
CA THR A 10 -16.05 -10.28 -6.37
C THR A 10 -15.05 -9.57 -7.30
N GLN A 11 -15.40 -9.38 -8.58
CA GLN A 11 -14.52 -8.72 -9.56
C GLN A 11 -14.33 -7.23 -9.27
N GLY A 12 -15.41 -6.51 -8.90
CA GLY A 12 -15.33 -5.09 -8.53
C GLY A 12 -14.46 -4.87 -7.28
N LEU A 13 -14.51 -5.79 -6.33
CA LEU A 13 -13.76 -5.69 -5.07
C LEU A 13 -12.25 -5.89 -5.29
N TYR A 14 -11.86 -6.82 -6.16
CA TYR A 14 -10.46 -6.98 -6.58
C TYR A 14 -9.93 -5.76 -7.33
N GLY A 15 -10.72 -5.21 -8.25
CA GLY A 15 -10.38 -4.00 -8.99
C GLY A 15 -10.14 -2.81 -8.06
N GLY A 16 -11.00 -2.63 -7.05
CA GLY A 16 -10.88 -1.59 -6.04
C GLY A 16 -9.58 -1.68 -5.23
N LEU A 17 -9.24 -2.88 -4.73
CA LEU A 17 -8.00 -3.10 -3.96
C LEU A 17 -6.75 -2.85 -4.80
N ILE A 18 -6.71 -3.38 -6.03
CA ILE A 18 -5.56 -3.20 -6.93
C ILE A 18 -5.39 -1.72 -7.32
N SER A 19 -6.51 -1.02 -7.58
CA SER A 19 -6.50 0.42 -7.87
C SER A 19 -6.00 1.24 -6.67
N GLY A 20 -6.44 0.89 -5.45
CA GLY A 20 -5.97 1.48 -4.21
C GLY A 20 -4.46 1.31 -4.03
N ILE A 21 -3.97 0.08 -4.17
CA ILE A 21 -2.53 -0.24 -4.11
C ILE A 21 -1.75 0.57 -5.16
N SER A 22 -2.23 0.66 -6.40
CA SER A 22 -1.58 1.42 -7.46
C SER A 22 -1.54 2.92 -7.17
N THR A 23 -2.58 3.47 -6.54
CA THR A 23 -2.65 4.89 -6.17
C THR A 23 -1.68 5.20 -5.04
N MET A 24 -1.66 4.38 -3.99
CA MET A 24 -0.72 4.52 -2.88
C MET A 24 0.73 4.41 -3.36
N THR A 25 1.02 3.43 -4.22
CA THR A 25 2.33 3.27 -4.89
C THR A 25 2.80 4.57 -5.54
N PHE A 26 1.93 5.23 -6.32
CA PHE A 26 2.28 6.49 -6.96
C PHE A 26 2.54 7.62 -5.96
N GLY A 27 1.73 7.68 -4.90
CA GLY A 27 1.93 8.60 -3.77
C GLY A 27 3.30 8.39 -3.10
N MET A 28 3.70 7.15 -2.87
CA MET A 28 5.00 6.82 -2.28
C MET A 28 6.16 7.25 -3.17
N CYS A 29 6.09 7.02 -4.48
CA CYS A 29 7.12 7.51 -5.41
C CYS A 29 7.26 9.03 -5.36
N LYS A 30 6.16 9.76 -5.15
CA LYS A 30 6.20 11.23 -4.97
C LYS A 30 6.89 11.62 -3.66
N VAL A 31 6.57 10.93 -2.56
CA VAL A 31 7.19 11.19 -1.25
C VAL A 31 8.68 10.86 -1.27
N ILE A 32 9.08 9.73 -1.85
CA ILE A 32 10.48 9.34 -2.00
C ILE A 32 11.27 10.40 -2.78
N LYS A 33 10.71 10.90 -3.89
CA LYS A 33 11.32 12.00 -4.65
C LYS A 33 11.47 13.28 -3.82
N SER A 34 10.49 13.58 -2.97
CA SER A 34 10.56 14.69 -2.02
C SER A 34 11.70 14.50 -1.02
N ILE A 35 11.83 13.30 -0.43
CA ILE A 35 12.93 12.98 0.50
C ILE A 35 14.30 13.20 -0.18
N TYR A 36 14.48 12.67 -1.39
CA TYR A 36 15.72 12.85 -2.15
C TYR A 36 16.02 14.32 -2.50
N SER A 37 15.00 15.18 -2.61
CA SER A 37 15.20 16.61 -2.87
C SER A 37 15.81 17.36 -1.69
N HIS A 38 15.59 16.86 -0.47
CA HIS A 38 16.06 17.48 0.76
C HIS A 38 17.56 17.21 1.05
N LYS A 39 18.26 16.39 0.25
CA LYS A 39 19.70 16.09 0.39
C LYS A 39 20.11 15.66 1.81
N ASN A 40 19.43 14.66 2.37
CA ASN A 40 19.83 14.06 3.63
C ASN A 40 20.52 12.72 3.37
N PRO A 41 21.87 12.67 3.32
CA PRO A 41 22.61 11.51 2.81
C PRO A 41 22.35 10.23 3.62
N ASP A 42 22.11 10.33 4.92
CA ASP A 42 21.86 9.17 5.79
C ASP A 42 20.49 8.54 5.48
N VAL A 43 19.45 9.37 5.34
CA VAL A 43 18.11 8.90 4.96
C VAL A 43 18.10 8.40 3.52
N ASP A 44 18.76 9.11 2.61
CA ASP A 44 18.85 8.72 1.21
C ASP A 44 19.52 7.34 1.06
N ASN A 45 20.62 7.11 1.78
CA ASN A 45 21.31 5.82 1.79
C ASN A 45 20.44 4.71 2.39
N PHE A 46 19.69 5.02 3.45
CA PHE A 46 18.79 4.05 4.08
C PHE A 46 17.64 3.62 3.14
N ILE A 47 16.96 4.59 2.52
CA ILE A 47 15.86 4.31 1.58
C ILE A 47 16.37 3.55 0.36
N LYS A 48 17.55 3.91 -0.17
CA LYS A 48 18.20 3.18 -1.26
C LYS A 48 18.56 1.75 -0.87
N LYS A 49 19.07 1.53 0.36
CA LYS A 49 19.41 0.20 0.87
C LYS A 49 18.18 -0.72 0.93
N LEU A 50 17.02 -0.19 1.29
CA LEU A 50 15.79 -0.96 1.38
C LEU A 50 15.12 -1.23 0.01
N ASP A 51 15.55 -0.53 -1.05
CA ASP A 51 15.06 -0.67 -2.43
C ASP A 51 13.53 -0.62 -2.54
N ILE A 52 12.92 0.24 -1.71
CA ILE A 52 11.47 0.34 -1.52
C ILE A 52 10.76 0.73 -2.82
N GLU A 53 11.34 1.67 -3.56
CA GLU A 53 10.81 2.15 -4.83
C GLU A 53 10.70 1.02 -5.88
N TYR A 54 11.75 0.20 -6.01
CA TYR A 54 11.75 -0.93 -6.93
C TYR A 54 10.70 -1.98 -6.53
N ARG A 55 10.67 -2.38 -5.26
CA ARG A 55 9.73 -3.39 -4.74
C ARG A 55 8.28 -2.98 -4.96
N ILE A 56 7.94 -1.73 -4.66
CA ILE A 56 6.58 -1.20 -4.84
C ILE A 56 6.22 -1.13 -6.33
N ASN A 57 7.13 -0.69 -7.19
CA ASN A 57 6.90 -0.65 -8.63
C ASN A 57 6.71 -2.05 -9.22
N LEU A 58 7.45 -3.04 -8.73
CA LEU A 58 7.31 -4.44 -9.10
C LEU A 58 5.91 -4.96 -8.74
N ILE A 59 5.46 -4.72 -7.49
CA ILE A 59 4.13 -5.10 -7.01
C ILE A 59 3.04 -4.47 -7.87
N SER A 60 3.11 -3.15 -8.10
CA SER A 60 2.14 -2.44 -8.95
C SER A 60 2.10 -3.01 -10.37
N THR A 61 3.26 -3.34 -10.94
CA THR A 61 3.35 -3.91 -12.29
C THR A 61 2.72 -5.30 -12.37
N ILE A 62 2.99 -6.16 -11.38
CA ILE A 62 2.45 -7.51 -11.34
C ILE A 62 0.95 -7.49 -11.09
N LEU A 63 0.46 -6.64 -10.19
CA LEU A 63 -0.99 -6.48 -9.95
C LEU A 63 -1.72 -5.94 -11.18
N LYS A 64 -1.13 -5.00 -11.92
CA LYS A 64 -1.68 -4.52 -13.20
C LYS A 64 -1.77 -5.63 -14.23
N LYS A 65 -0.75 -6.50 -14.32
CA LYS A 65 -0.78 -7.68 -15.20
C LYS A 65 -1.89 -8.64 -14.78
N TYR A 66 -1.99 -8.94 -13.49
CA TYR A 66 -3.03 -9.82 -12.94
C TYR A 66 -4.45 -9.28 -13.19
N ASN A 67 -4.64 -7.96 -13.04
CA ASN A 67 -5.90 -7.31 -13.35
C ASN A 67 -6.20 -7.34 -14.86
N LYS A 68 -5.22 -7.08 -15.74
CA LYS A 68 -5.39 -7.18 -17.20
C LYS A 68 -5.77 -8.59 -17.66
N ILE A 69 -5.20 -9.62 -17.04
CA ILE A 69 -5.54 -11.02 -17.34
C ILE A 69 -7.00 -11.32 -16.95
N LYS A 70 -7.52 -10.69 -15.88
CA LYS A 70 -8.94 -10.81 -15.48
C LYS A 70 -9.90 -9.85 -16.23
N THR A 71 -9.42 -8.70 -16.73
CA THR A 71 -10.23 -7.66 -17.42
C THR A 71 -10.25 -7.79 -18.95
N ILE A 72 -9.70 -8.87 -19.52
CA ILE A 72 -10.03 -9.24 -20.92
C ILE A 72 -11.53 -9.58 -21.05
N ASP A 73 -12.22 -9.90 -19.93
CA ASP A 73 -13.67 -9.75 -19.83
C ASP A 73 -14.02 -8.37 -19.25
N ILE A 74 -14.68 -7.57 -20.10
CA ILE A 74 -15.42 -6.34 -19.80
C ILE A 74 -14.58 -5.09 -19.51
N LYS A 75 -14.60 -4.18 -20.50
CA LYS A 75 -14.14 -2.79 -20.37
C LYS A 75 -15.17 -1.98 -19.59
N GLU A 76 -14.76 -1.29 -18.52
CA GLU A 76 -15.25 0.08 -18.28
C GLU A 76 -14.40 0.90 -17.29
N HIS A 77 -14.81 2.16 -17.16
CA HIS A 77 -14.06 3.36 -16.78
C HIS A 77 -14.47 3.84 -15.37
N ILE A 78 -13.52 4.55 -14.73
CA ILE A 78 -13.67 5.59 -13.68
C ILE A 78 -13.76 5.17 -12.20
N CYS A 79 -12.73 5.71 -11.53
CA CYS A 79 -12.47 6.00 -10.12
C CYS A 79 -13.58 6.76 -9.38
N ASP A 80 -13.96 6.30 -8.18
CA ASP A 80 -14.44 7.22 -7.15
C ASP A 80 -13.96 6.83 -5.74
N LYS A 81 -13.71 7.86 -4.95
CA LYS A 81 -12.91 7.90 -3.71
C LYS A 81 -13.65 7.37 -2.47
N SER A 82 -14.79 6.70 -2.65
CA SER A 82 -15.73 6.33 -1.57
C SER A 82 -15.66 4.86 -1.12
N VAL A 83 -14.84 4.02 -1.76
CA VAL A 83 -14.86 2.56 -1.51
C VAL A 83 -13.71 2.05 -0.62
N ILE A 84 -12.66 2.84 -0.42
CA ILE A 84 -11.49 2.38 0.37
C ILE A 84 -11.75 2.54 1.89
N PHE A 85 -12.71 3.38 2.30
CA PHE A 85 -12.93 3.72 3.72
C PHE A 85 -14.28 3.31 4.31
N THR A 86 -15.12 2.53 3.60
CA THR A 86 -16.32 1.92 4.21
C THR A 86 -16.02 0.63 4.99
N VAL A 87 -14.75 0.25 5.16
CA VAL A 87 -14.36 -0.92 5.97
C VAL A 87 -13.60 -0.54 7.25
N VAL A 88 -13.12 0.70 7.38
CA VAL A 88 -12.29 1.08 8.55
C VAL A 88 -12.54 2.52 8.98
N ASP A 89 -13.80 2.88 9.21
CA ASP A 89 -14.08 3.89 10.22
C ASP A 89 -15.39 3.54 10.90
N ASP A 90 -15.30 2.75 11.98
CA ASP A 90 -16.30 2.88 13.01
C ASP A 90 -15.70 2.52 14.37
N ARG A 91 -15.69 3.51 15.26
CA ARG A 91 -15.59 3.30 16.71
C ARG A 91 -16.90 2.69 17.26
N SER A 92 -17.50 1.77 16.52
CA SER A 92 -18.67 0.99 16.92
C SER A 92 -18.26 -0.49 16.96
N LEU A 93 -17.42 -0.79 17.94
CA LEU A 93 -17.09 -2.16 18.31
C LEU A 93 -18.30 -2.78 19.04
N THR A 94 -19.42 -3.02 18.35
CA THR A 94 -20.55 -3.84 18.83
C THR A 94 -21.49 -4.20 17.67
N GLU A 95 -21.60 -5.50 17.40
CA GLU A 95 -22.79 -6.19 16.82
C GLU A 95 -22.90 -6.53 15.32
N SER A 96 -21.97 -6.19 14.41
CA SER A 96 -22.13 -6.56 12.98
C SER A 96 -21.16 -7.62 12.43
N THR A 97 -20.28 -8.21 13.24
CA THR A 97 -19.35 -9.28 12.82
C THR A 97 -19.99 -10.68 12.77
N LYS A 98 -21.14 -10.80 12.08
CA LYS A 98 -21.75 -12.10 11.78
C LYS A 98 -22.09 -12.30 10.31
N TYR A 99 -21.16 -11.94 9.42
CA TYR A 99 -21.05 -12.55 8.10
C TYR A 99 -19.61 -13.00 7.89
N ARG A 100 -19.24 -14.12 8.53
CA ARG A 100 -18.15 -14.98 8.09
C ARG A 100 -18.56 -15.64 6.76
N THR A 101 -18.56 -14.88 5.68
CA THR A 101 -18.39 -15.49 4.35
C THR A 101 -16.91 -15.83 4.27
N ALA A 102 -16.56 -17.07 3.91
CA ALA A 102 -15.16 -17.47 3.74
C ALA A 102 -14.50 -16.51 2.75
N ALA A 103 -13.73 -15.54 3.26
CA ALA A 103 -13.10 -14.54 2.43
C ALA A 103 -12.14 -15.28 1.49
N ASP A 104 -12.27 -15.01 0.19
CA ASP A 104 -11.42 -15.62 -0.83
C ASP A 104 -9.95 -15.40 -0.42
N PRO A 105 -9.13 -16.46 -0.32
CA PRO A 105 -7.72 -16.33 0.05
C PRO A 105 -6.98 -15.25 -0.75
N LEU A 106 -7.35 -15.05 -2.02
CA LEU A 106 -6.78 -14.01 -2.85
C LEU A 106 -7.17 -12.60 -2.36
N GLN A 107 -8.43 -12.39 -1.99
CA GLN A 107 -8.91 -11.12 -1.42
C GLN A 107 -8.18 -10.80 -0.12
N VAL A 108 -8.06 -11.79 0.76
CA VAL A 108 -7.35 -11.66 2.04
C VAL A 108 -5.88 -11.28 1.81
N SER A 109 -5.21 -11.93 0.86
CA SER A 109 -3.81 -11.61 0.53
C SER A 109 -3.64 -10.18 -0.01
N LEU A 110 -4.57 -9.70 -0.84
CA LEU A 110 -4.55 -8.33 -1.36
C LEU A 110 -4.85 -7.29 -0.28
N MET A 111 -5.74 -7.60 0.68
CA MET A 111 -6.00 -6.73 1.83
C MET A 111 -4.74 -6.57 2.68
N TYR A 112 -4.06 -7.67 3.01
CA TYR A 112 -2.80 -7.60 3.76
C TYR A 112 -1.70 -6.85 3.00
N LEU A 113 -1.59 -7.08 1.69
CA LEU A 113 -0.64 -6.34 0.85
C LEU A 113 -0.95 -4.84 0.83
N SER A 114 -2.22 -4.47 0.73
CA SER A 114 -2.66 -3.07 0.76
C SER A 114 -2.39 -2.40 2.11
N SER A 115 -2.58 -3.12 3.22
CA SER A 115 -2.29 -2.60 4.56
C SER A 115 -0.82 -2.22 4.69
N VAL A 116 0.08 -3.14 4.35
CA VAL A 116 1.53 -2.91 4.48
C VAL A 116 2.01 -1.78 3.58
N ILE A 117 1.45 -1.66 2.37
CA ILE A 117 1.75 -0.53 1.47
C ILE A 117 1.29 0.81 2.08
N CYS A 118 0.16 0.82 2.78
CA CYS A 118 -0.32 1.99 3.52
C CYS A 118 0.64 2.36 4.66
N ASP A 119 1.11 1.38 5.42
CA ASP A 119 2.03 1.58 6.55
C ASP A 119 3.36 2.18 6.09
N ILE A 120 3.96 1.62 5.02
CA ILE A 120 5.18 2.17 4.41
C ILE A 120 4.94 3.59 3.87
N HIS A 121 3.76 3.86 3.29
CA HIS A 121 3.44 5.21 2.80
C HIS A 121 3.37 6.23 3.94
N ASN A 122 2.78 5.84 5.07
CA ASN A 122 2.69 6.68 6.25
C ASN A 122 4.09 6.94 6.84
N ASP A 123 4.93 5.92 6.96
CA ASP A 123 6.30 6.07 7.45
C ASP A 123 7.14 6.99 6.57
N LEU A 124 7.09 6.81 5.25
CA LEU A 124 7.76 7.71 4.30
C LEU A 124 7.25 9.15 4.43
N THR A 125 5.95 9.33 4.63
CA THR A 125 5.35 10.66 4.79
C THR A 125 5.82 11.32 6.08
N LEU A 126 5.87 10.57 7.18
CA LEU A 126 6.38 11.04 8.47
C LEU A 126 7.87 11.39 8.39
N ILE A 127 8.68 10.57 7.73
CA ILE A 127 10.09 10.85 7.47
C ILE A 127 10.23 12.16 6.70
N ASN A 128 9.49 12.33 5.59
CA ASN A 128 9.53 13.54 4.79
C ASN A 128 9.14 14.79 5.60
N GLN A 129 8.08 14.71 6.40
CA GLN A 129 7.65 15.81 7.28
C GLN A 129 8.71 16.16 8.33
N GLN A 130 9.38 15.15 8.92
CA GLN A 130 10.45 15.40 9.90
C GLN A 130 11.68 16.04 9.26
N ILE A 131 12.02 15.65 8.02
CA ILE A 131 13.10 16.28 7.26
C ILE A 131 12.77 17.73 6.97
N GLU A 132 11.58 18.01 6.41
CA GLU A 132 11.11 19.38 6.13
C GLU A 132 11.13 20.24 7.40
N TYR A 133 10.59 19.70 8.50
CA TYR A 133 10.59 20.37 9.79
C TYR A 133 12.00 20.64 10.31
N HIS A 134 12.91 19.65 10.23
CA HIS A 134 14.31 19.82 10.64
C HIS A 134 14.97 20.93 9.84
N GLN A 135 14.83 20.92 8.51
CA GLN A 135 15.41 21.91 7.63
C GLN A 135 14.90 23.33 7.86
N SER A 136 13.62 23.47 8.24
CA SER A 136 13.04 24.78 8.56
C SER A 136 13.66 25.49 9.79
N LYS A 137 14.46 24.78 10.61
CA LYS A 137 15.05 25.34 11.82
C LYS A 137 16.37 26.06 11.52
N TRP A 138 16.55 27.24 12.12
CA TRP A 138 17.76 28.06 11.95
C TRP A 138 19.04 27.40 12.51
N PHE A 139 18.93 26.40 13.38
CA PHE A 139 20.03 25.64 13.97
C PHE A 139 20.04 24.17 13.52
N ASN A 140 19.46 23.87 12.36
CA ASN A 140 19.33 22.51 11.83
C ASN A 140 20.68 21.74 11.78
N SER A 141 21.78 22.41 11.41
CA SER A 141 23.11 21.81 11.34
C SER A 141 23.69 21.38 12.69
N TRP A 142 23.18 21.89 13.80
CA TRP A 142 23.69 21.58 15.14
C TRP A 142 22.87 20.49 15.85
N ARG A 143 21.61 20.27 15.46
CA ARG A 143 20.74 19.27 16.08
C ARG A 143 20.65 18.00 15.26
N GLU A 144 20.69 16.86 15.93
CA GLU A 144 20.38 15.59 15.30
C GLU A 144 18.89 15.49 14.96
N MET A 145 18.59 14.80 13.86
CA MET A 145 17.23 14.52 13.44
C MET A 145 16.77 13.21 14.06
N ASN A 146 15.78 13.26 14.95
CA ASN A 146 15.23 12.07 15.59
C ASN A 146 14.21 11.37 14.69
N ILE A 147 14.70 10.58 13.74
CA ILE A 147 13.86 9.80 12.80
C ILE A 147 14.10 8.29 12.89
N LYS A 148 15.02 7.84 13.74
CA LYS A 148 15.43 6.43 13.83
C LYS A 148 14.23 5.48 13.96
N LYS A 149 13.27 5.83 14.81
CA LYS A 149 12.03 5.06 14.97
C LYS A 149 11.29 4.81 13.66
N TYR A 150 11.20 5.82 12.79
CA TYR A 150 10.52 5.70 11.50
C TYR A 150 11.34 4.88 10.51
N LEU A 151 12.67 4.96 10.57
CA LEU A 151 13.55 4.13 9.75
C LEU A 151 13.46 2.65 10.14
N ASP A 152 13.48 2.35 11.44
CA ASP A 152 13.35 0.99 11.97
C ASP A 152 11.96 0.38 11.62
N SER A 153 10.90 1.18 11.68
CA SER A 153 9.55 0.81 11.25
C SER A 153 9.49 0.52 9.75
N LEU A 154 10.06 1.42 8.94
CA LEU A 154 10.11 1.31 7.49
C LEU A 154 10.89 0.06 7.02
N GLU A 155 11.98 -0.29 7.72
CA GLU A 155 12.73 -1.54 7.47
C GLU A 155 11.88 -2.77 7.79
N THR A 156 11.18 -2.76 8.93
CA THR A 156 10.28 -3.83 9.35
C THR A 156 9.17 -4.04 8.31
N ASP A 157 8.50 -2.96 7.90
CA ASP A 157 7.41 -3.03 6.94
C ASP A 157 7.87 -3.44 5.55
N SER A 158 9.09 -3.06 5.14
CA SER A 158 9.70 -3.55 3.89
C SER A 158 9.90 -5.08 3.89
N HIS A 159 10.28 -5.65 5.04
CA HIS A 159 10.36 -7.11 5.19
C HIS A 159 8.98 -7.77 5.16
N ILE A 160 8.00 -7.19 5.86
CA ILE A 160 6.62 -7.70 5.84
C ILE A 160 6.05 -7.63 4.42
N LEU A 161 6.31 -6.56 3.67
CA LEU A 161 5.85 -6.38 2.30
C LEU A 161 6.35 -7.51 1.39
N ALA A 162 7.64 -7.85 1.49
CA ALA A 162 8.22 -8.94 0.72
C ALA A 162 7.53 -10.27 1.02
N ASN A 163 7.32 -10.59 2.31
CA ASN A 163 6.65 -11.82 2.72
C ASN A 163 5.19 -11.86 2.24
N ARG A 164 4.44 -10.76 2.38
CA ARG A 164 3.04 -10.68 1.94
C ARG A 164 2.90 -10.74 0.43
N PHE A 165 3.86 -10.19 -0.28
CA PHE A 165 3.88 -10.30 -1.74
C PHE A 165 4.15 -11.73 -2.20
N ASP A 166 5.06 -12.44 -1.53
CA ASP A 166 5.30 -13.87 -1.78
C ASP A 166 4.06 -14.73 -1.47
N ASP A 167 3.38 -14.46 -0.35
CA ASP A 167 2.08 -15.08 -0.01
C ASP A 167 1.04 -14.85 -1.13
N PHE A 168 0.91 -13.61 -1.61
CA PHE A 168 0.02 -13.27 -2.73
C PHE A 168 0.39 -14.06 -3.99
N MET A 169 1.68 -14.13 -4.35
CA MET A 169 2.12 -14.87 -5.53
C MET A 169 1.77 -16.36 -5.44
N LYS A 170 2.02 -16.99 -4.29
CA LYS A 170 1.67 -18.40 -4.03
C LYS A 170 0.18 -18.65 -4.14
N ILE A 171 -0.64 -17.83 -3.50
CA ILE A 171 -2.11 -17.95 -3.55
C ILE A 171 -2.62 -17.72 -4.97
N SER A 172 -2.07 -16.73 -5.67
CA SER A 172 -2.46 -16.41 -7.04
C SER A 172 -2.16 -17.53 -8.04
N ALA A 173 -1.08 -18.29 -7.81
CA ALA A 173 -0.70 -19.44 -8.62
C ALA A 173 -1.58 -20.66 -8.36
N LEU A 174 -2.09 -20.83 -7.14
CA LEU A 174 -3.02 -21.90 -6.78
C LEU A 174 -4.46 -21.64 -7.25
N ALA A 175 -4.78 -20.39 -7.57
CA ALA A 175 -6.10 -19.96 -8.05
C ALA A 175 -6.24 -19.98 -9.59
N GLN A 176 -5.19 -20.38 -10.33
CA GLN A 176 -5.21 -20.64 -11.77
C GLN A 176 -5.54 -22.10 -12.06
#